data_AF-A0A181ZAN5-F1
#
_entry.id   AF-A0A181ZAN5-F1
#
_cell.length_a   1.000
_cell.length_b   1.000
_cell.length_c   1.000
_cell.angle_alpha   90.00
_cell.angle_beta   90.00
_cell.angle_gamma   90.00
#
_symmetry.space_group_name_H-M   'P 1'
#
loop_
_entity.id
_entity.type
_entity.pdbx_description
1 polymer ?
#
loop_
_entity_poly.entity_id
_entity_poly.type
_entity_poly.pdbx_seq_one_letter_code
_entity_poly.pdbx_strand_id
1 'polypeptide(L)'
;MQARWVVVVAVVAALVGGGTWIGVAVSDDGGVRRIADRVAVPSGWELEDEELTRGAGLCLQLSGFGHPCPSVTRTYSAPPTLDDAAFRGILDRSDLVLRQTGSCTPADGAGLELTCGAEGSDERFTVRVSYTTPYSGSKDGSLRVSVTPAARPR
;
A
#
# COMPACT_ATOMS: atom_id res chain seq x y z
N MET A 1 2.30 27.32 -8.80
CA MET A 1 3.41 26.93 -9.70
C MET A 1 3.00 25.67 -10.44
N GLN A 2 2.78 25.79 -11.75
CA GLN A 2 2.33 24.68 -12.60
C GLN A 2 3.52 23.79 -12.92
N ALA A 3 3.61 22.64 -12.26
CA ALA A 3 4.60 21.64 -12.63
C ALA A 3 4.15 20.97 -13.93
N ARG A 4 4.91 21.22 -15.01
CA ARG A 4 4.80 20.53 -16.30
C ARG A 4 5.57 19.23 -16.17
N TRP A 5 4.88 18.09 -16.25
CA TRP A 5 5.46 16.76 -16.05
C TRP A 5 5.75 16.09 -17.40
N VAL A 6 6.93 15.50 -17.55
CA VAL A 6 7.34 14.74 -18.75
C VAL A 6 7.51 13.29 -18.36
N VAL A 7 6.69 12.40 -18.92
CA VAL A 7 6.89 10.95 -18.83
C VAL A 7 7.89 10.58 -19.92
N VAL A 8 9.13 10.26 -19.57
CA VAL A 8 10.12 9.75 -20.52
C VAL A 8 10.09 8.23 -20.48
N VAL A 9 9.45 7.61 -21.48
CA VAL A 9 9.52 6.17 -21.71
C VAL A 9 10.78 5.88 -22.52
N ALA A 10 11.84 5.37 -21.89
CA ALA A 10 13.05 4.95 -22.59
C ALA A 10 12.96 3.44 -22.93
N VAL A 11 12.72 3.12 -24.20
CA VAL A 11 12.78 1.75 -24.71
C VAL A 11 14.24 1.41 -25.00
N VAL A 12 14.87 0.55 -24.18
CA VAL A 12 16.18 -0.02 -24.50
C VAL A 12 15.96 -1.27 -25.34
N ALA A 13 15.99 -1.09 -26.66
CA ALA A 13 16.10 -2.18 -27.62
C ALA A 13 17.59 -2.39 -27.94
N ALA A 14 18.12 -3.60 -27.68
CA ALA A 14 19.41 -4.19 -28.11
C ALA A 14 20.03 -4.92 -26.91
N LEU A 15 20.29 -6.22 -26.86
CA LEU A 15 20.63 -7.24 -27.86
C LEU A 15 20.12 -8.59 -27.33
N VAL A 16 19.68 -9.51 -28.20
CA VAL A 16 19.28 -10.90 -27.87
C VAL A 16 17.87 -11.07 -27.26
N GLY A 17 16.83 -10.82 -28.06
CA GLY A 17 15.57 -11.58 -27.98
C GLY A 17 14.56 -11.32 -26.85
N GLY A 18 14.81 -10.39 -25.93
CA GLY A 18 13.84 -10.05 -24.87
C GLY A 18 13.86 -8.57 -24.57
N GLY A 19 12.85 -7.82 -25.02
CA GLY A 19 12.69 -6.42 -24.65
C GLY A 19 12.40 -6.31 -23.14
N THR A 20 13.37 -5.83 -22.37
CA THR A 20 13.16 -5.50 -20.96
C THR A 20 12.60 -4.08 -20.89
N TRP A 21 11.35 -3.95 -20.45
CA TRP A 21 10.72 -2.65 -20.22
C TRP A 21 11.29 -2.05 -18.93
N ILE A 22 11.92 -0.87 -19.04
CA ILE A 22 12.43 -0.13 -17.90
C ILE A 22 11.41 0.94 -17.55
N GLY A 23 10.60 0.70 -16.51
CA GLY A 23 9.73 1.72 -15.92
C GLY A 23 10.57 2.68 -15.09
N VAL A 24 10.72 3.92 -15.56
CA VAL A 24 11.39 5.01 -14.83
C VAL A 24 10.30 5.82 -14.11
N ALA A 25 10.19 5.65 -12.80
CA ALA A 25 9.35 6.50 -11.96
C ALA A 25 10.24 7.54 -11.24
N VAL A 26 9.88 8.82 -11.34
CA VAL A 26 10.56 9.87 -10.56
C VAL A 26 10.05 9.80 -9.13
N SER A 27 10.97 9.92 -8.16
CA SER A 27 10.63 9.92 -6.74
C SER A 27 9.61 11.03 -6.40
N ASP A 28 8.39 10.62 -6.01
CA ASP A 28 7.36 11.51 -5.46
C ASP A 28 6.99 11.02 -4.04
N ASP A 29 7.89 11.27 -3.10
CA ASP A 29 7.69 10.96 -1.66
C ASP A 29 6.42 11.63 -1.11
N GLY A 30 6.04 12.80 -1.65
CA GLY A 30 4.79 13.49 -1.30
C GLY A 30 3.55 12.84 -1.91
N GLY A 31 3.68 12.12 -3.03
CA GLY A 31 2.62 11.36 -3.67
C GLY A 31 2.18 10.17 -2.83
N VAL A 32 3.13 9.36 -2.35
CA VAL A 32 2.82 8.17 -1.53
C VAL A 32 2.15 8.54 -0.21
N ARG A 33 2.59 9.63 0.45
CA ARG A 33 1.93 10.16 1.65
C ARG A 33 0.51 10.65 1.36
N ARG A 34 0.33 11.44 0.30
CA ARG A 34 -1.00 11.94 -0.10
C ARG A 34 -1.99 10.82 -0.42
N ILE A 35 -1.53 9.69 -0.97
CA ILE A 35 -2.38 8.53 -1.21
C ILE A 35 -2.66 7.79 0.11
N ALA A 36 -1.67 7.63 0.98
CA ALA A 36 -1.89 7.04 2.31
C ALA A 36 -2.89 7.86 3.14
N ASP A 37 -2.88 9.19 3.02
CA ASP A 37 -3.83 10.10 3.66
C ASP A 37 -5.27 9.95 3.15
N ARG A 38 -5.50 9.30 1.99
CA ARG A 38 -6.84 9.02 1.47
C ARG A 38 -7.51 7.79 2.09
N VAL A 39 -6.75 6.97 2.83
CA VAL A 39 -7.33 5.86 3.58
C VAL A 39 -8.03 6.44 4.81
N ALA A 40 -9.35 6.25 4.88
CA ALA A 40 -10.21 6.85 5.90
C ALA A 40 -10.14 6.09 7.24
N VAL A 41 -8.98 6.16 7.90
CA VAL A 41 -8.78 5.57 9.23
C VAL A 41 -9.70 6.25 10.25
N PRO A 42 -10.44 5.51 11.09
CA PRO A 42 -11.35 6.09 12.08
C PRO A 42 -10.64 7.01 13.08
N SER A 43 -11.30 8.11 13.45
CA SER A 43 -10.83 8.99 14.53
C SER A 43 -10.80 8.21 15.85
N GLY A 44 -9.62 8.07 16.44
CA GLY A 44 -9.40 7.29 17.67
C GLY A 44 -8.39 6.15 17.51
N TRP A 45 -7.94 5.87 16.28
CA TRP A 45 -6.81 4.96 16.04
C TRP A 45 -5.52 5.78 16.07
N GLU A 46 -4.53 5.35 16.85
CA GLU A 46 -3.26 6.06 16.98
C GLU A 46 -2.27 5.56 15.94
N LEU A 47 -1.55 6.46 15.28
CA LEU A 47 -0.44 6.08 14.40
C LEU A 47 0.74 5.68 15.27
N GLU A 48 1.07 4.39 15.29
CA GLU A 48 2.19 3.84 16.07
C GLU A 48 3.52 4.01 15.34
N ASP A 49 3.50 3.78 14.03
CA ASP A 49 4.70 3.78 13.20
C ASP A 49 4.42 4.29 11.78
N GLU A 50 5.38 5.03 11.22
CA GLU A 50 5.42 5.43 9.81
C GLU A 50 6.81 5.17 9.24
N GLU A 51 6.89 4.19 8.36
CA GLU A 51 8.09 3.90 7.59
C GLU A 51 7.97 4.53 6.19
N LEU A 52 8.78 5.56 5.93
CA LEU A 52 8.88 6.17 4.61
C LEU A 52 10.20 5.76 3.95
N THR A 53 10.11 4.95 2.91
CA THR A 53 11.23 4.72 1.99
C THR A 53 11.25 5.85 0.98
N ARG A 54 12.29 6.67 0.99
CA ARG A 54 12.45 7.77 0.03
C ARG A 54 13.08 7.26 -1.26
N GLY A 55 12.59 7.75 -2.40
CA GLY A 55 13.18 7.42 -3.69
C GLY A 55 14.50 8.17 -3.92
N ALA A 56 15.53 7.48 -4.40
CA ALA A 56 16.78 8.14 -4.81
C ALA A 56 16.68 8.57 -6.28
N GLY A 57 16.01 9.69 -6.54
CA GLY A 57 15.98 10.37 -7.85
C GLY A 57 15.21 9.62 -8.96
N LEU A 58 15.78 8.55 -9.49
CA LEU A 58 15.19 7.69 -10.52
C LEU A 58 14.98 6.29 -9.93
N CYS A 59 13.72 5.93 -9.76
CA CYS A 59 13.36 4.61 -9.30
C CYS A 59 13.16 3.71 -10.51
N LEU A 60 14.03 2.70 -10.61
CA LEU A 60 13.97 1.67 -11.65
C LEU A 60 13.39 0.42 -11.00
N GLN A 61 12.16 0.06 -11.36
CA GLN A 61 11.59 -1.21 -10.95
C GLN A 61 12.09 -2.33 -11.87
N LEU A 62 13.43 -2.49 -11.92
CA LEU A 62 14.07 -3.66 -12.49
C LEU A 62 14.19 -4.69 -11.39
N SER A 63 13.75 -5.92 -11.68
CA SER A 63 13.60 -7.07 -10.78
C SER A 63 14.91 -7.56 -10.14
N GLY A 64 15.60 -6.70 -9.38
CA GLY A 64 16.78 -7.04 -8.59
C GLY A 64 17.89 -5.99 -8.52
N PHE A 65 17.87 -4.94 -9.34
CA PHE A 65 18.91 -3.89 -9.34
C PHE A 65 18.30 -2.53 -9.66
N GLY A 66 17.99 -1.74 -8.63
CA GLY A 66 17.47 -0.40 -8.76
C GLY A 66 17.36 0.29 -7.41
N HIS A 67 17.43 1.62 -7.40
CA HIS A 67 17.13 2.40 -6.21
C HIS A 67 15.68 2.14 -5.78
N PRO A 68 15.40 1.99 -4.47
CA PRO A 68 14.06 1.68 -4.00
C PRO A 68 13.08 2.75 -4.46
N CYS A 69 11.92 2.29 -4.94
CA CYS A 69 10.80 3.15 -5.26
C CYS A 69 10.28 3.82 -3.97
N PRO A 70 9.83 5.09 -4.02
CA PRO A 70 9.28 5.73 -2.85
C PRO A 70 8.08 4.93 -2.36
N SER A 71 8.02 4.57 -1.08
CA SER A 71 6.89 3.87 -0.49
C SER A 71 6.66 4.34 0.92
N VAL A 72 5.41 4.29 1.38
CA VAL A 72 5.08 4.58 2.76
C VAL A 72 4.30 3.41 3.34
N THR A 73 4.66 3.02 4.55
CA THR A 73 3.90 2.08 5.37
C THR A 73 3.54 2.78 6.66
N ARG A 74 2.24 2.85 6.97
CA ARG A 74 1.73 3.38 8.23
C ARG A 74 1.08 2.25 9.02
N THR A 75 1.43 2.15 10.29
CA THR A 75 0.85 1.19 11.23
C THR A 75 0.05 1.95 12.28
N TYR A 76 -1.22 1.61 12.40
CA TYR A 76 -2.14 2.20 13.36
C TYR A 76 -2.51 1.18 14.43
N SER A 77 -2.55 1.62 15.68
CA SER A 77 -3.17 0.91 16.78
C SER A 77 -4.67 0.91 16.59
N ALA A 78 -5.24 -0.28 16.47
CA ALA A 78 -6.64 -0.52 16.16
C ALA A 78 -7.28 -1.36 17.28
N PRO A 79 -8.62 -1.33 17.44
CA PRO A 79 -9.30 -2.19 18.39
C PRO A 79 -8.93 -3.66 18.16
N PRO A 80 -8.96 -4.50 19.21
CA PRO A 80 -8.56 -5.91 19.12
C PRO A 80 -9.48 -6.77 18.26
N THR A 81 -10.69 -6.28 17.98
CA THR A 81 -11.65 -6.94 17.09
C THR A 81 -12.18 -5.94 16.09
N LEU A 82 -12.22 -6.37 14.84
CA LEU A 82 -12.79 -5.64 13.73
C LEU A 82 -13.54 -6.64 12.86
N ASP A 83 -14.84 -6.43 12.69
CA ASP A 83 -15.65 -7.28 11.82
C ASP A 83 -15.53 -6.86 10.34
N ASP A 84 -16.03 -7.70 9.44
CA ASP A 84 -15.99 -7.45 8.01
C ASP A 84 -16.76 -6.16 7.61
N ALA A 85 -17.81 -5.80 8.35
CA ALA A 85 -18.63 -4.63 8.06
C ALA A 85 -17.90 -3.33 8.43
N ALA A 86 -17.24 -3.30 9.58
CA ALA A 86 -16.43 -2.19 10.05
C ALA A 86 -15.19 -2.01 9.17
N PHE A 87 -14.53 -3.11 8.78
CA PHE A 87 -13.42 -3.05 7.83
C PHE A 87 -13.88 -2.51 6.47
N ARG A 88 -14.97 -3.02 5.92
CA ARG A 88 -15.55 -2.50 4.67
C ARG A 88 -15.95 -1.03 4.78
N GLY A 89 -16.48 -0.59 5.92
CA GLY A 89 -16.80 0.81 6.18
C GLY A 89 -15.56 1.73 6.19
N ILE A 90 -14.36 1.21 6.45
CA ILE A 90 -13.10 1.96 6.28
C ILE A 90 -12.77 2.08 4.78
N LEU A 91 -12.92 0.98 4.03
CA LEU A 91 -12.66 0.95 2.59
C LEU A 91 -13.61 1.88 1.84
N ASP A 92 -14.91 1.82 2.11
CA ASP A 92 -15.95 2.58 1.41
C ASP A 92 -15.87 4.09 1.68
N ARG A 93 -15.31 4.49 2.84
CA ARG A 93 -15.06 5.90 3.16
C ARG A 93 -13.74 6.42 2.61
N SER A 94 -12.85 5.53 2.20
CA SER A 94 -11.59 5.90 1.58
C SER A 94 -11.86 6.40 0.16
N ASP A 95 -11.16 7.45 -0.27
CA ASP A 95 -11.26 7.98 -1.64
C ASP A 95 -10.48 7.10 -2.65
N LEU A 96 -10.58 5.78 -2.48
CA LEU A 96 -9.79 4.75 -3.17
C LEU A 96 -10.69 3.54 -3.46
N VAL A 97 -10.55 2.97 -4.66
CA VAL A 97 -11.25 1.73 -5.03
C VAL A 97 -10.49 0.54 -4.45
N LEU A 98 -10.78 0.18 -3.21
CA LEU A 98 -10.16 -0.94 -2.51
C LEU A 98 -11.06 -2.17 -2.55
N ARG A 99 -10.49 -3.33 -2.88
CA ARG A 99 -11.20 -4.62 -2.84
C ARG A 99 -10.72 -5.41 -1.64
N GLN A 100 -11.65 -5.78 -0.77
CA GLN A 100 -11.34 -6.65 0.38
C GLN A 100 -10.82 -8.01 -0.10
N THR A 101 -9.73 -8.46 0.52
CA THR A 101 -9.08 -9.75 0.34
C THR A 101 -9.08 -10.49 1.67
N GLY A 102 -9.79 -11.62 1.73
CA GLY A 102 -9.98 -12.38 2.98
C GLY A 102 -11.17 -11.88 3.82
N SER A 103 -11.31 -12.44 5.02
CA SER A 103 -12.36 -12.10 5.99
C SER A 103 -11.71 -11.73 7.32
N CYS A 104 -12.24 -10.70 7.97
CA CYS A 104 -11.83 -10.26 9.32
C CYS A 104 -12.53 -11.08 10.41
N THR A 105 -13.45 -11.97 10.04
CA THR A 105 -14.18 -12.83 10.97
C THR A 105 -13.39 -14.12 11.20
N PRO A 106 -13.15 -14.52 12.47
CA PRO A 106 -12.54 -15.81 12.76
C PRO A 106 -13.38 -16.94 12.18
N ALA A 107 -12.74 -17.87 11.46
CA ALA A 107 -13.36 -19.16 11.22
C ALA A 107 -13.48 -19.89 12.56
N ASP A 108 -14.65 -20.47 12.84
CA ASP A 108 -14.92 -21.17 14.10
C ASP A 108 -13.79 -22.14 14.45
N GLY A 109 -13.17 -21.95 15.63
CA GLY A 109 -12.07 -22.79 16.14
C GLY A 109 -10.65 -22.31 15.84
N ALA A 110 -10.46 -21.17 15.16
CA ALA A 110 -9.13 -20.62 14.92
C ALA A 110 -8.66 -19.73 16.09
N GLY A 111 -7.84 -20.29 16.99
CA GLY A 111 -7.00 -19.49 17.89
C GLY A 111 -5.80 -18.89 17.15
N LEU A 112 -5.98 -18.39 15.92
CA LEU A 112 -4.89 -17.94 15.06
C LEU A 112 -4.98 -16.43 14.84
N GLU A 113 -3.82 -15.82 14.62
CA GLU A 113 -3.70 -14.45 14.14
C GLU A 113 -4.45 -14.32 12.81
N LEU A 114 -5.61 -13.65 12.81
CA LEU A 114 -6.36 -13.36 11.60
C LEU A 114 -5.81 -12.09 10.96
N THR A 115 -5.40 -12.22 9.71
CA THR A 115 -5.09 -11.08 8.87
C THR A 115 -6.16 -10.99 7.79
N CYS A 116 -6.95 -9.93 7.82
CA CYS A 116 -7.77 -9.53 6.69
C CYS A 116 -7.12 -8.37 5.97
N GLY A 117 -7.38 -8.22 4.68
CA GLY A 117 -6.80 -7.13 3.92
C GLY A 117 -7.74 -6.56 2.89
N ALA A 118 -7.28 -5.51 2.24
CA ALA A 118 -7.83 -4.98 1.02
C ALA A 118 -6.69 -4.51 0.14
N GLU A 119 -6.87 -4.65 -1.16
CA GLU A 119 -5.93 -4.13 -2.13
C GLU A 119 -6.69 -3.32 -3.17
N GLY A 120 -6.12 -2.20 -3.55
CA GLY A 120 -6.58 -1.43 -4.69
C GLY A 120 -5.41 -0.75 -5.35
N SER A 121 -5.67 -0.18 -6.51
CA SER A 121 -4.68 0.58 -7.25
C SER A 121 -5.32 1.83 -7.83
N ASP A 122 -4.53 2.90 -7.81
CA ASP A 122 -4.72 4.06 -8.66
C ASP A 122 -3.78 3.94 -9.88
N GLU A 123 -3.89 4.84 -10.87
CA GLU A 123 -3.07 4.82 -12.09
C GLU A 123 -1.55 4.80 -11.83
N ARG A 124 -1.13 5.17 -10.62
CA ARG A 124 0.27 5.38 -10.23
C ARG A 124 0.71 4.62 -8.97
N PHE A 125 -0.22 4.14 -8.15
CA PHE A 125 0.10 3.56 -6.84
C PHE A 125 -0.74 2.32 -6.58
N THR A 126 -0.14 1.33 -5.94
CA THR A 126 -0.84 0.21 -5.32
C THR A 126 -0.98 0.51 -3.84
N VAL A 127 -2.20 0.37 -3.33
CA VAL A 127 -2.53 0.55 -1.91
C VAL A 127 -2.96 -0.79 -1.35
N ARG A 128 -2.29 -1.22 -0.29
CA ARG A 128 -2.65 -2.41 0.46
C ARG A 128 -2.96 -2.02 1.89
N VAL A 129 -4.14 -2.40 2.35
CA VAL A 129 -4.57 -2.26 3.74
C VAL A 129 -4.62 -3.65 4.34
N SER A 130 -4.03 -3.89 5.49
CA SER A 130 -4.12 -5.16 6.21
C SER A 130 -4.42 -4.91 7.67
N TYR A 131 -5.41 -5.59 8.21
CA TYR A 131 -5.72 -5.58 9.63
C TYR A 131 -5.36 -6.94 10.22
N THR A 132 -4.62 -6.92 11.32
CA THR A 132 -4.18 -8.11 12.05
C THR A 132 -4.81 -8.08 13.44
N THR A 133 -5.62 -9.08 13.74
CA THR A 133 -6.14 -9.31 15.10
C THR A 133 -5.03 -9.87 15.99
N PRO A 134 -4.89 -9.42 17.24
CA PRO A 134 -3.90 -9.96 18.15
C PRO A 134 -4.23 -11.42 18.49
N TYR A 135 -3.19 -12.27 18.55
CA TYR A 135 -3.31 -13.57 19.21
C TYR A 135 -3.68 -13.36 20.68
N SER A 136 -4.44 -14.29 21.27
CA SER A 136 -4.89 -14.24 22.67
C SER A 136 -3.74 -13.93 23.62
N GLY A 137 -3.59 -12.66 24.02
CA GLY A 137 -2.46 -12.18 24.82
C GLY A 137 -2.03 -10.75 24.48
N SER A 138 -2.19 -10.29 23.24
CA SER A 138 -2.03 -8.87 22.90
C SER A 138 -3.37 -8.14 22.98
N LYS A 139 -3.35 -6.89 23.45
CA LYS A 139 -4.57 -6.09 23.71
C LYS A 139 -5.03 -5.29 22.50
N ASP A 140 -4.16 -5.12 21.51
CA ASP A 140 -4.35 -4.18 20.43
C ASP A 140 -4.24 -4.89 19.07
N GLY A 141 -5.21 -4.62 18.20
CA GLY A 141 -5.11 -4.97 16.79
C GLY A 141 -4.24 -3.96 16.06
N SER A 142 -3.74 -4.34 14.90
CA SER A 142 -2.94 -3.41 14.08
C SER A 142 -3.54 -3.29 12.69
N LEU A 143 -3.66 -2.05 12.21
CA LEU A 143 -3.97 -1.77 10.82
C LEU A 143 -2.72 -1.22 10.14
N ARG A 144 -2.25 -1.93 9.13
CA ARG A 144 -1.14 -1.50 8.28
C ARG A 144 -1.67 -1.02 6.93
N VAL A 145 -1.30 0.20 6.56
CA VAL A 145 -1.56 0.80 5.25
C VAL A 145 -0.22 0.93 4.53
N SER A 146 -0.04 0.21 3.44
CA SER A 146 1.14 0.28 2.60
C SER A 146 0.78 0.87 1.25
N VAL A 147 1.54 1.87 0.83
CA VAL A 147 1.42 2.50 -0.50
C VAL A 147 2.76 2.36 -1.20
N THR A 148 2.72 1.70 -2.36
CA THR A 148 3.87 1.53 -3.23
C THR A 148 3.53 2.03 -4.62
N PRO A 149 4.50 2.41 -5.45
CA PRO A 149 4.24 2.77 -6.83
C PRO A 149 3.73 1.55 -7.57
N ALA A 150 2.70 1.74 -8.39
CA ALA A 150 2.15 0.65 -9.16
C ALA A 150 3.20 0.18 -10.17
N ALA A 151 3.52 -1.12 -10.13
CA ALA A 151 4.45 -1.74 -11.08
C ALA A 151 3.98 -1.65 -12.55
N ARG A 152 2.68 -1.37 -12.75
CA ARG A 152 1.81 -1.66 -13.91
C ARG A 152 1.91 -3.13 -14.36
N PRO A 153 0.74 -3.78 -14.50
CA PRO A 153 0.11 -3.76 -15.82
C PRO A 153 -1.41 -3.63 -15.79
N ARG A 154 -1.96 -2.77 -16.66
CA ARG A 154 -3.02 -3.06 -17.64
C ARG A 154 -3.21 -1.85 -18.55
#